data_AF-A0A2V9BP30-F1
#
_entry.id   AF-A0A2V9BP30-F1
#
_cell.length_a   1.000
_cell.length_b   1.000
_cell.length_c   1.000
_cell.angle_alpha   90.00
_cell.angle_beta   90.00
_cell.angle_gamma   90.00
#
_symmetry.space_group_name_H-M   'P 1'
#
loop_
_entity.id
_entity.type
_entity.pdbx_description
1 polymer ?
#
loop_
_entity_poly.entity_id
_entity_poly.type
_entity_poly.pdbx_seq_one_letter_code
_entity_poly.pdbx_strand_id
1 'polypeptide(L)'
;MKCKEVGLAIEQEGLLPLPPAAKAHIAECGACRDMVEDFFAIVHAAHAMPAEVEPPARLWVSLRARLESEGIIRDLAGTPRGSWLQAISAFFRSRAVAAATVGLLILAGAFLEVRQTVNISQTEAPAVVQTGPSNEDIPTVLDPIEADLSNMMPANSMAAPVNDSLRQNLRIVNSFIADCKQRIQEDPQDDLAREYLNSAYQQKAELLAAMMDRGGSVN
;
A
#
# COMPACT_ATOMS: atom_id res chain seq x y z
N MET A 1 -29.81 -7.00 32.46
CA MET A 1 -28.36 -7.26 32.34
C MET A 1 -27.79 -7.55 33.72
N LYS A 2 -26.64 -8.21 33.76
CA LYS A 2 -25.87 -8.49 34.98
C LYS A 2 -24.78 -7.43 35.16
N CYS A 3 -24.27 -7.24 36.38
CA CYS A 3 -23.21 -6.26 36.67
C CYS A 3 -21.98 -6.41 35.74
N LYS A 4 -21.56 -7.65 35.46
CA LYS A 4 -20.43 -7.95 34.57
C LYS A 4 -20.64 -7.48 33.12
N GLU A 5 -21.90 -7.41 32.68
CA GLU A 5 -22.26 -7.02 31.31
C GLU A 5 -22.22 -5.50 31.12
N VAL A 6 -22.29 -4.71 32.20
CA VAL A 6 -22.28 -3.24 32.14
C VAL A 6 -20.93 -2.71 31.65
N GLY A 7 -19.83 -3.21 32.19
CA GLY A 7 -18.48 -2.81 31.74
C GLY A 7 -18.26 -3.15 30.27
N LEU A 8 -18.68 -4.34 29.84
CA LEU A 8 -18.54 -4.79 28.46
C LEU A 8 -19.38 -3.95 27.48
N ALA A 9 -20.59 -3.55 27.87
CA ALA A 9 -21.41 -2.65 27.07
C ALA A 9 -20.77 -1.26 26.92
N ILE A 10 -20.19 -0.71 28.00
CA ILE A 10 -19.48 0.57 27.97
C ILE A 10 -18.23 0.50 27.09
N GLU A 11 -17.48 -0.60 27.13
CA GLU A 11 -16.30 -0.81 26.27
C GLU A 11 -16.66 -0.87 24.78
N GLN A 12 -17.77 -1.50 24.43
CA GLN A 12 -18.18 -1.69 23.03
C GLN A 12 -18.89 -0.47 22.43
N GLU A 13 -19.77 0.16 23.19
CA GLU A 13 -20.65 1.23 22.70
C GLU A 13 -20.17 2.63 23.14
N GLY A 14 -19.24 2.69 24.10
CA GLY A 14 -18.68 3.93 24.63
C GLY A 14 -19.33 4.41 25.93
N LEU A 15 -18.63 5.31 26.61
CA LEU A 15 -19.07 5.93 27.88
C LEU A 15 -20.03 7.12 27.65
N LEU A 16 -19.94 7.79 26.49
CA LEU A 16 -20.83 8.90 26.14
C LEU A 16 -21.35 8.76 24.69
N PRO A 17 -22.67 8.61 24.48
CA PRO A 17 -23.72 8.44 25.50
C PRO A 17 -23.69 7.04 26.16
N LEU A 18 -24.17 6.95 27.40
CA LEU A 18 -24.29 5.68 28.11
C LEU A 18 -25.29 4.74 27.40
N PRO A 19 -24.96 3.44 27.19
CA PRO A 19 -25.86 2.49 26.57
C PRO A 19 -27.20 2.39 27.31
N PRO A 20 -28.35 2.29 26.61
CA PRO A 20 -29.67 2.32 27.23
C PRO A 20 -29.88 1.14 28.19
N ALA A 21 -29.31 -0.01 27.86
CA ALA A 21 -29.24 -1.15 28.77
C ALA A 21 -28.46 -0.75 30.03
N ALA A 22 -27.17 -0.41 29.92
CA ALA A 22 -26.33 -0.03 31.06
C ALA A 22 -27.00 1.00 31.98
N LYS A 23 -27.62 2.04 31.39
CA LYS A 23 -28.34 3.10 32.11
C LYS A 23 -29.46 2.56 33.00
N ALA A 24 -30.27 1.62 32.51
CA ALA A 24 -31.34 1.02 33.29
C ALA A 24 -30.79 0.25 34.52
N HIS A 25 -29.68 -0.47 34.37
CA HIS A 25 -29.09 -1.21 35.49
C HIS A 25 -28.41 -0.31 36.52
N ILE A 26 -27.72 0.75 36.09
CA ILE A 26 -27.03 1.71 36.98
C ILE A 26 -28.03 2.46 37.88
N ALA A 27 -29.26 2.67 37.39
CA ALA A 27 -30.34 3.24 38.20
C ALA A 27 -30.71 2.35 39.40
N GLU A 28 -30.50 1.04 39.30
CA GLU A 28 -30.90 0.05 40.31
C GLU A 28 -29.69 -0.55 41.08
N CYS A 29 -28.47 -0.42 40.57
CA CYS A 29 -27.26 -0.99 41.17
C CYS A 29 -26.26 0.10 41.60
N GLY A 30 -26.03 0.23 42.92
CA GLY A 30 -25.07 1.18 43.49
C GLY A 30 -23.63 0.93 43.03
N ALA A 31 -23.15 -0.32 43.08
CA ALA A 31 -21.78 -0.65 42.68
C ALA A 31 -21.46 -0.29 41.22
N CYS A 32 -22.42 -0.50 40.30
CA CYS A 32 -22.25 -0.10 38.90
C CYS A 32 -22.34 1.42 38.71
N ARG A 33 -23.05 2.13 39.59
CA ARG A 33 -23.10 3.59 39.60
C ARG A 33 -21.76 4.19 40.01
N ASP A 34 -21.21 3.70 41.12
CA ASP A 34 -19.92 4.15 41.65
C ASP A 34 -18.80 3.94 40.61
N MET A 35 -18.76 2.76 39.98
CA MET A 35 -17.81 2.46 38.90
C MET A 35 -17.91 3.43 37.71
N VAL A 36 -19.14 3.79 37.31
CA VAL A 36 -19.36 4.71 36.19
C VAL A 36 -19.04 6.15 36.58
N GLU A 37 -19.32 6.55 37.82
CA GLU A 37 -18.92 7.83 38.37
C GLU A 37 -17.40 7.98 38.39
N ASP A 38 -16.66 6.93 38.75
CA ASP A 38 -15.19 6.90 38.67
C ASP A 38 -14.69 7.13 37.23
N PHE A 39 -15.32 6.50 36.23
CA PHE A 39 -14.96 6.74 34.83
C PHE A 39 -15.24 8.18 34.39
N PHE A 40 -16.39 8.75 34.79
CA PHE A 40 -16.67 10.16 34.52
C PHE A 40 -15.68 11.09 35.22
N ALA A 41 -15.23 10.76 36.44
CA ALA A 41 -14.21 11.52 37.15
C ALA A 41 -12.87 11.50 36.41
N ILE A 42 -12.44 10.35 35.87
CA ILE A 42 -11.23 10.23 35.05
C ILE A 42 -11.34 11.09 33.78
N VAL A 43 -12.44 10.97 33.05
CA VAL A 43 -12.67 11.75 31.82
C VAL A 43 -12.69 13.25 32.12
N HIS A 44 -13.35 13.66 33.20
CA HIS A 44 -13.37 15.04 33.64
C HIS A 44 -11.97 15.55 34.00
N ALA A 45 -11.20 14.76 34.76
CA ALA A 45 -9.84 15.09 35.12
C ALA A 45 -8.94 15.21 33.88
N ALA A 46 -9.09 14.32 32.90
CA ALA A 46 -8.36 14.37 31.63
C ALA A 46 -8.70 15.64 30.83
N HIS A 47 -9.97 16.04 30.76
CA HIS A 47 -10.37 17.29 30.11
C HIS A 47 -9.94 18.55 30.87
N ALA A 48 -9.77 18.47 32.18
CA ALA A 48 -9.25 19.56 33.00
C ALA A 48 -7.72 19.73 32.88
N MET A 49 -7.02 18.77 32.26
CA MET A 49 -5.59 18.93 31.97
C MET A 49 -5.41 20.02 30.90
N PRO A 50 -4.37 20.86 31.01
CA PRO A 50 -4.08 21.86 29.99
C PRO A 50 -3.92 21.18 28.63
N ALA A 51 -4.63 21.68 27.64
CA ALA A 51 -4.77 21.05 26.32
C ALA A 51 -3.46 20.93 25.53
N GLU A 52 -2.38 21.59 25.94
CA GLU A 52 -1.28 21.86 25.04
C GLU A 52 0.07 21.87 25.77
N VAL A 53 0.76 20.74 25.71
CA VAL A 53 2.21 20.80 25.52
C VAL A 53 2.39 20.92 24.01
N GLU A 54 2.60 22.14 23.52
CA GLU A 54 2.82 22.34 22.09
C GLU A 54 4.01 21.47 21.66
N PRO A 55 3.79 20.47 20.77
CA PRO A 55 4.86 19.58 20.38
C PRO A 55 5.99 20.40 19.75
N PRO A 56 7.26 20.13 20.08
CA PRO A 56 8.38 20.86 19.50
C PRO A 56 8.27 20.92 17.98
N ALA A 57 8.46 22.09 17.37
CA ALA A 57 8.28 22.30 15.92
C ALA A 57 9.03 21.26 15.05
N ARG A 58 10.17 20.76 15.52
CA ARG A 58 10.93 19.67 14.87
C ARG A 58 10.10 18.40 14.63
N LEU A 59 9.16 18.07 15.52
CA LEU A 59 8.30 16.88 15.39
C LEU A 59 7.35 17.05 14.21
N TRP A 60 6.75 18.23 14.05
CA TRP A 60 5.88 18.53 12.91
C TRP A 60 6.63 18.48 11.58
N VAL A 61 7.86 19.01 11.56
CA VAL A 61 8.75 18.90 10.38
C VAL A 61 9.07 17.45 10.06
N SER A 62 9.42 16.64 11.07
CA SER A 62 9.75 15.23 10.87
C SER A 62 8.53 14.38 10.45
N LEU A 63 7.35 14.67 10.99
CA LEU A 63 6.10 14.02 10.62
C LEU A 63 5.73 14.36 9.19
N ARG A 64 5.84 15.64 8.79
CA ARG A 64 5.58 16.05 7.41
C ARG A 64 6.53 15.35 6.44
N ALA A 65 7.83 15.38 6.71
CA ALA A 65 8.81 14.72 5.86
C ALA A 65 8.55 13.22 5.73
N ARG A 66 8.11 12.57 6.83
CA ARG A 66 7.75 11.16 6.83
C ARG A 66 6.48 10.88 6.02
N LEU A 67 5.44 11.68 6.19
CA LEU A 67 4.18 11.56 5.44
C LEU A 67 4.35 11.85 3.95
N GLU A 68 5.26 12.75 3.59
CA GLU A 68 5.68 12.99 2.19
C GLU A 68 6.44 11.77 1.64
N SER A 69 7.35 11.19 2.42
CA SER A 69 8.10 9.98 2.02
C SER A 69 7.22 8.74 1.88
N GLU A 70 6.16 8.64 2.70
CA GLU A 70 5.14 7.59 2.63
C GLU A 70 4.11 7.87 1.52
N GLY A 71 4.21 9.01 0.81
CA GLY A 71 3.34 9.38 -0.30
C GLY A 71 1.92 9.76 0.11
N ILE A 72 1.64 9.88 1.41
CA ILE A 72 0.35 10.27 1.99
C ILE A 72 0.08 11.75 1.70
N ILE A 73 1.13 12.58 1.75
CA ILE A 73 1.09 13.99 1.32
C ILE A 73 1.85 14.10 0.01
N ARG A 74 1.13 14.28 -1.10
CA ARG A 74 1.72 14.63 -2.40
C ARG A 74 1.71 16.14 -2.58
N ASP A 75 2.89 16.75 -2.56
CA ASP A 75 3.02 18.18 -2.82
C ASP A 75 2.80 18.46 -4.32
N LEU A 76 1.62 18.97 -4.67
CA LEU A 76 1.30 19.48 -6.03
C LEU A 76 2.17 20.70 -6.41
N ALA A 77 2.90 21.28 -5.45
CA ALA A 77 3.74 22.46 -5.64
C ALA A 77 5.15 22.15 -6.19
N GLY A 78 5.56 20.87 -6.20
CA GLY A 78 6.94 20.47 -6.43
C GLY A 78 7.29 19.99 -7.84
N THR A 79 6.39 20.04 -8.83
CA THR A 79 6.81 19.77 -10.22
C THR A 79 7.45 21.03 -10.79
N PRO A 80 8.79 21.06 -11.02
CA PRO A 80 9.39 22.16 -11.77
C PRO A 80 8.77 22.13 -13.16
N ARG A 81 7.91 23.11 -13.46
CA ARG A 81 7.25 23.30 -14.76
C ARG A 81 8.23 23.29 -15.96
N GLY A 82 9.54 23.41 -15.71
CA GLY A 82 10.60 23.27 -16.71
C GLY A 82 11.07 21.84 -17.03
N SER A 83 10.87 20.85 -16.14
CA SER A 83 11.42 19.49 -16.34
C SER A 83 10.58 18.65 -17.30
N TRP A 84 9.25 18.75 -17.26
CA TRP A 84 8.38 18.02 -18.19
C TRP A 84 8.50 18.53 -19.64
N LEU A 85 8.63 19.85 -19.84
CA LEU A 85 8.90 20.44 -21.16
C LEU A 85 10.30 20.07 -21.68
N GLN A 86 11.29 19.91 -20.80
CA GLN A 86 12.61 19.37 -21.16
C GLN A 86 12.53 17.88 -21.55
N ALA A 87 11.73 17.08 -20.85
CA ALA A 87 11.52 15.67 -21.18
C ALA A 87 10.82 15.49 -22.54
N ILE A 88 9.80 16.31 -22.82
CA ILE A 88 9.11 16.32 -24.11
C ILE A 88 10.05 16.77 -25.23
N SER A 89 10.82 17.85 -25.04
CA SER A 89 11.73 18.33 -26.09
C SER A 89 12.88 17.35 -26.38
N ALA A 90 13.38 16.62 -25.38
CA ALA A 90 14.36 15.55 -25.56
C ALA A 90 13.81 14.37 -26.39
N PHE A 91 12.54 14.01 -26.20
CA PHE A 91 11.86 12.97 -26.97
C PHE A 91 11.69 13.36 -28.45
N PHE A 92 11.46 14.64 -28.76
CA PHE A 92 11.41 15.13 -30.14
C PHE A 92 12.80 15.29 -30.77
N ARG A 93 13.85 15.53 -29.97
CA ARG A 93 15.23 15.65 -30.48
C ARG A 93 15.83 14.29 -30.87
N SER A 94 15.46 13.20 -30.19
CA SER A 94 15.93 11.85 -30.54
C SER A 94 15.38 11.35 -31.89
N ARG A 95 14.15 11.74 -32.25
CA ARG A 95 13.53 11.42 -33.56
C ARG A 95 14.11 12.20 -34.74
N ALA A 96 14.81 13.32 -34.50
CA ALA A 96 15.53 14.04 -35.54
C ALA A 96 16.95 13.48 -35.81
N VAL A 97 17.53 12.74 -34.86
CA VAL A 97 18.87 12.14 -35.00
C VAL A 97 18.81 10.76 -35.70
N ALA A 98 17.68 10.05 -35.60
CA ALA A 98 17.51 8.73 -36.24
C ALA A 98 17.41 8.77 -37.78
N ALA A 99 17.09 9.93 -38.39
CA ALA A 99 17.03 10.05 -39.85
C ALA A 99 18.42 10.27 -40.50
N ALA A 100 19.42 10.73 -39.74
CA ALA A 100 20.76 10.99 -40.27
C ALA A 100 21.66 9.73 -40.26
N THR A 101 21.44 8.79 -39.34
CA THR A 101 22.25 7.57 -39.21
C THR A 101 21.90 6.50 -40.25
N VAL A 102 20.63 6.36 -40.64
CA VAL A 102 20.21 5.41 -41.69
C VAL A 102 20.78 5.80 -43.05
N GLY A 103 20.80 7.09 -43.40
CA GLY A 103 21.39 7.57 -44.65
C GLY A 103 22.90 7.33 -44.75
N LEU A 104 23.64 7.46 -43.65
CA LEU A 104 25.08 7.21 -43.61
C LEU A 104 25.42 5.71 -43.65
N LEU A 105 24.57 4.86 -43.06
CA LEU A 105 24.74 3.40 -43.09
C LEU A 105 24.44 2.78 -44.45
N ILE A 106 23.52 3.35 -45.25
CA ILE A 106 23.25 2.87 -46.62
C ILE A 106 24.43 3.13 -47.55
N LEU A 107 25.07 4.30 -47.45
CA LEU A 107 26.28 4.61 -48.24
C LEU A 107 27.51 3.78 -47.80
N ALA A 108 27.65 3.50 -46.50
CA ALA A 108 28.73 2.65 -45.99
C ALA A 108 28.51 1.16 -46.34
N GLY A 109 27.25 0.69 -46.35
CA GLY A 109 26.89 -0.69 -46.73
C GLY A 109 27.24 -1.03 -48.18
N ALA A 110 26.98 -0.12 -49.12
CA ALA A 110 27.31 -0.31 -50.54
C ALA A 110 28.83 -0.41 -50.82
N PHE A 111 29.68 0.17 -49.95
CA PHE A 111 31.13 0.14 -50.12
C PHE A 111 31.78 -1.14 -49.53
N LEU A 112 31.11 -1.78 -48.55
CA LEU A 112 31.63 -2.98 -47.87
C LEU A 112 31.26 -4.29 -48.59
N GLU A 113 30.15 -4.35 -49.33
CA GLU A 113 29.77 -5.56 -50.09
C GLU A 113 30.72 -5.92 -51.25
N VAL A 114 31.51 -4.97 -51.76
CA VAL A 114 32.52 -5.24 -52.80
C VAL A 114 33.80 -5.87 -52.22
N ARG A 115 33.99 -5.85 -50.90
CA ARG A 115 35.24 -6.30 -50.26
C ARG A 115 35.15 -7.58 -49.43
N GLN A 116 33.96 -8.15 -49.23
CA GLN A 116 33.76 -9.24 -48.26
C GLN A 116 33.22 -10.56 -48.85
N THR A 117 33.38 -10.81 -50.15
CA THR A 117 33.17 -12.17 -50.74
C THR A 117 34.19 -13.23 -50.28
N VAL A 118 34.88 -13.01 -49.16
CA VAL A 118 35.76 -13.98 -48.51
C VAL A 118 35.59 -13.88 -47.00
N ASN A 119 34.56 -14.54 -46.45
CA ASN A 119 34.74 -15.51 -45.36
C ASN A 119 33.39 -16.11 -44.94
N ILE A 120 33.33 -17.42 -45.00
CA ILE A 120 32.28 -18.26 -44.42
C ILE A 120 32.69 -18.54 -42.98
N SER A 121 31.79 -18.32 -42.01
CA SER A 121 31.47 -19.29 -40.94
C SER A 121 30.36 -18.80 -40.01
N GLN A 122 29.49 -19.75 -39.67
CA GLN A 122 28.30 -19.68 -38.85
C GLN A 122 28.59 -19.27 -37.39
N THR A 123 27.63 -18.61 -36.72
CA THR A 123 27.13 -18.97 -35.39
C THR A 123 25.83 -18.21 -35.11
N GLU A 124 24.84 -18.95 -34.64
CA GLU A 124 23.45 -18.61 -34.40
C GLU A 124 23.17 -18.36 -32.89
N ALA A 125 22.16 -17.52 -32.61
CA ALA A 125 21.37 -17.35 -31.37
C ALA A 125 21.91 -16.44 -30.23
N PRO A 126 21.03 -15.93 -29.33
CA PRO A 126 19.95 -14.97 -29.60
C PRO A 126 19.93 -13.78 -28.60
N ALA A 127 19.05 -12.81 -28.88
CA ALA A 127 18.80 -11.63 -28.06
C ALA A 127 18.19 -11.96 -26.68
N VAL A 128 18.69 -11.32 -25.63
CA VAL A 128 18.00 -11.21 -24.33
C VAL A 128 17.28 -9.87 -24.29
N VAL A 129 15.98 -9.94 -24.54
CA VAL A 129 15.00 -8.92 -24.16
C VAL A 129 14.83 -9.02 -22.64
N GLN A 130 15.21 -7.99 -21.89
CA GLN A 130 14.81 -7.85 -20.49
C GLN A 130 13.35 -7.36 -20.46
N THR A 131 12.41 -8.30 -20.45
CA THR A 131 11.04 -8.07 -19.98
C THR A 131 11.08 -8.00 -18.46
N GLY A 132 10.80 -6.82 -17.90
CA GLY A 132 10.35 -6.74 -16.50
C GLY A 132 9.07 -7.56 -16.31
N PRO A 133 8.78 -8.04 -15.09
CA PRO A 133 7.62 -8.90 -14.86
C PRO A 133 6.35 -8.15 -15.27
N SER A 134 5.64 -8.73 -16.22
CA SER A 134 4.28 -8.40 -16.59
C SER A 134 3.39 -8.47 -15.34
N ASN A 135 2.44 -7.55 -15.21
CA ASN A 135 1.45 -7.52 -14.11
C ASN A 135 0.65 -8.84 -13.95
N GLU A 136 0.75 -9.75 -14.93
CA GLU A 136 0.15 -11.07 -14.93
C GLU A 136 0.90 -12.08 -14.02
N ASP A 137 2.19 -11.88 -13.75
CA ASP A 137 3.00 -12.83 -12.98
C ASP A 137 2.94 -12.61 -11.46
N ILE A 138 2.62 -11.38 -11.04
CA ILE A 138 2.54 -10.96 -9.64
C ILE A 138 1.47 -11.75 -8.82
N PRO A 139 0.23 -11.95 -9.31
CA PRO A 139 -0.76 -12.76 -8.59
C PRO A 139 -0.33 -14.23 -8.40
N THR A 140 0.35 -14.81 -9.39
CA THR A 140 0.80 -16.21 -9.35
C THR A 140 1.76 -16.50 -8.20
N VAL A 141 2.50 -15.50 -7.74
CA VAL A 141 3.45 -15.63 -6.62
C VAL A 141 2.81 -15.30 -5.27
N LEU A 142 1.95 -14.29 -5.19
CA LEU A 142 1.40 -13.81 -3.92
C LEU A 142 0.27 -14.67 -3.36
N ASP A 143 -0.56 -15.26 -4.23
CA ASP A 143 -1.71 -16.07 -3.82
C ASP A 143 -1.33 -17.37 -3.06
N PRO A 144 -0.31 -18.15 -3.46
CA PRO A 144 0.11 -19.31 -2.67
C PRO A 144 0.73 -18.92 -1.32
N ILE A 145 1.41 -17.77 -1.25
CA ILE A 145 2.00 -17.25 0.00
C ILE A 145 0.89 -16.87 0.99
N GLU A 146 -0.17 -16.19 0.53
CA GLU A 146 -1.33 -15.86 1.34
C GLU A 146 -2.04 -17.10 1.91
N ALA A 147 -2.19 -18.15 1.09
CA ALA A 147 -2.81 -19.40 1.51
C ALA A 147 -2.00 -20.12 2.59
N ASP A 148 -0.67 -20.17 2.44
CA ASP A 148 0.23 -20.80 3.40
C ASP A 148 0.23 -20.06 4.76
N LEU A 149 0.34 -18.72 4.74
CA LEU A 149 0.27 -17.92 5.97
C LEU A 149 -1.08 -18.05 6.68
N SER A 150 -2.18 -18.14 5.93
CA SER A 150 -3.51 -18.34 6.50
C SER A 150 -3.62 -19.67 7.26
N ASN A 151 -2.91 -20.71 6.80
CA ASN A 151 -2.86 -22.01 7.48
C ASN A 151 -1.95 -22.01 8.71
N MET A 152 -0.86 -21.22 8.69
CA MET A 152 0.11 -21.14 9.80
C MET A 152 -0.37 -20.27 10.97
N MET A 153 -1.31 -19.35 10.73
CA MET A 153 -1.79 -18.40 11.74
C MET A 153 -3.21 -18.78 12.23
N PRO A 154 -3.38 -19.73 13.18
CA PRO A 154 -4.70 -20.05 13.70
C PRO A 154 -5.27 -18.90 14.55
N ALA A 155 -6.59 -18.75 14.56
CA ALA A 155 -7.33 -17.73 15.31
C ALA A 155 -7.13 -17.78 16.85
N ASN A 156 -6.52 -18.85 17.38
CA ASN A 156 -6.31 -19.07 18.81
C ASN A 156 -4.97 -18.55 19.38
N SER A 157 -4.22 -17.73 18.63
CA SER A 157 -2.99 -17.10 19.15
C SER A 157 -3.29 -15.85 20.00
N MET A 158 -2.44 -15.56 20.98
CA MET A 158 -2.56 -14.37 21.86
C MET A 158 -2.50 -13.02 21.12
N ALA A 159 -2.22 -13.03 19.81
CA ALA A 159 -2.27 -11.87 18.91
C ALA A 159 -3.60 -11.75 18.12
N ALA A 160 -4.65 -12.48 18.52
CA ALA A 160 -5.95 -12.55 17.83
C ALA A 160 -6.50 -11.21 17.32
N PRO A 161 -6.65 -10.13 18.12
CA PRO A 161 -7.26 -8.90 17.62
C PRO A 161 -6.41 -8.20 16.55
N VAL A 162 -5.08 -8.28 16.66
CA VAL A 162 -4.16 -7.69 15.68
C VAL A 162 -4.13 -8.52 14.39
N ASN A 163 -4.21 -9.84 14.53
CA ASN A 163 -4.31 -10.76 13.39
C ASN A 163 -5.63 -10.58 12.64
N ASP A 164 -6.72 -10.31 13.35
CA ASP A 164 -8.03 -10.06 12.73
C ASP A 164 -8.04 -8.75 11.95
N SER A 165 -7.43 -7.69 12.47
CA SER A 165 -7.23 -6.43 11.74
C SER A 165 -6.40 -6.63 10.47
N LEU A 166 -5.33 -7.42 10.55
CA LEU A 166 -4.44 -7.68 9.41
C LEU A 166 -5.11 -8.52 8.33
N ARG A 167 -5.88 -9.55 8.72
CA ARG A 167 -6.74 -10.32 7.80
C ARG A 167 -7.83 -9.46 7.16
N GLN A 168 -8.42 -8.53 7.92
CA GLN A 168 -9.40 -7.58 7.38
C GLN A 168 -8.75 -6.70 6.30
N ASN A 169 -7.56 -6.16 6.56
CA ASN A 169 -6.83 -5.34 5.60
C ASN A 169 -6.48 -6.11 4.32
N LEU A 170 -6.04 -7.37 4.47
CA LEU A 170 -5.76 -8.23 3.32
C LEU A 170 -7.01 -8.49 2.47
N ARG A 171 -8.17 -8.72 3.11
CA ARG A 171 -9.45 -8.85 2.39
C ARG A 171 -9.81 -7.60 1.61
N ILE A 172 -9.60 -6.41 2.19
CA ILE A 172 -9.84 -5.13 1.51
C ILE A 172 -8.94 -4.99 0.27
N VAL A 173 -7.64 -5.23 0.41
CA VAL A 173 -6.69 -5.15 -0.71
C VAL A 173 -7.05 -6.15 -1.81
N ASN A 174 -7.40 -7.40 -1.45
CA ASN A 174 -7.82 -8.41 -2.42
C ASN A 174 -9.10 -8.01 -3.18
N SER A 175 -10.10 -7.42 -2.50
CA SER A 175 -11.28 -6.88 -3.19
C SER A 175 -10.92 -5.74 -4.14
N PHE A 176 -10.03 -4.84 -3.74
CA PHE A 176 -9.59 -3.73 -4.59
C PHE A 176 -8.81 -4.21 -5.83
N ILE A 177 -7.98 -5.25 -5.68
CA ILE A 177 -7.30 -5.91 -6.81
C ILE A 177 -8.33 -6.50 -7.79
N ALA A 178 -9.38 -7.14 -7.28
CA ALA A 178 -10.44 -7.70 -8.13
C ALA A 178 -11.17 -6.60 -8.92
N ASP A 179 -11.50 -5.48 -8.26
CA ASP A 179 -12.14 -4.33 -8.91
C ASP A 179 -11.24 -3.71 -10.00
N CYS A 180 -9.94 -3.55 -9.72
CA CYS A 180 -8.99 -3.04 -10.71
C CYS A 180 -8.84 -3.99 -11.91
N LYS A 181 -8.79 -5.30 -11.66
CA LYS A 181 -8.76 -6.32 -12.73
C LYS A 181 -10.01 -6.27 -13.59
N GLN A 182 -11.19 -6.13 -12.98
CA GLN A 182 -12.43 -6.00 -13.72
C GLN A 182 -12.42 -4.76 -14.62
N ARG A 183 -11.97 -3.61 -14.11
CA ARG A 183 -11.85 -2.38 -14.90
C ARG A 183 -10.88 -2.52 -16.08
N ILE A 184 -9.75 -3.19 -15.90
CA ILE A 184 -8.79 -3.46 -16.98
C ILE A 184 -9.36 -4.44 -18.03
N GLN A 185 -10.23 -5.37 -17.62
CA GLN A 185 -10.93 -6.26 -18.55
C GLN A 185 -11.98 -5.50 -19.36
N GLU A 186 -12.68 -4.55 -18.75
CA GLU A 186 -13.68 -3.70 -19.40
C GLU A 186 -13.04 -2.64 -20.31
N ASP A 187 -11.93 -2.03 -19.87
CA ASP A 187 -11.14 -1.07 -20.64
C ASP A 187 -9.62 -1.38 -20.56
N PRO A 188 -9.07 -2.09 -21.56
CA PRO A 188 -7.65 -2.45 -21.59
C PRO A 188 -6.67 -1.27 -21.74
N GLN A 189 -7.16 -0.05 -22.03
CA GLN A 189 -6.35 1.17 -22.15
C GLN A 189 -6.49 2.10 -20.93
N ASP A 190 -7.17 1.66 -19.87
CA ASP A 190 -7.23 2.41 -18.61
C ASP A 190 -5.89 2.33 -17.85
N ASP A 191 -4.97 3.23 -18.22
CA ASP A 191 -3.66 3.37 -17.59
C ASP A 191 -3.76 3.63 -16.08
N LEU A 192 -4.84 4.27 -15.62
CA LEU A 192 -5.05 4.55 -14.20
C LEU A 192 -5.39 3.29 -13.42
N ALA A 193 -6.26 2.42 -13.96
CA ALA A 193 -6.57 1.12 -13.34
C ALA A 193 -5.33 0.21 -13.29
N ARG A 194 -4.45 0.27 -14.29
CA ARG A 194 -3.17 -0.46 -14.29
C ARG A 194 -2.23 0.00 -13.19
N GLU A 195 -2.12 1.32 -12.99
CA GLU A 195 -1.30 1.90 -11.92
C GLU A 195 -1.87 1.53 -10.53
N TYR A 196 -3.19 1.62 -10.34
CA TYR A 196 -3.83 1.20 -9.09
C TYR A 196 -3.65 -0.29 -8.81
N LEU A 197 -3.73 -1.14 -9.83
CA LEU A 197 -3.47 -2.57 -9.71
C LEU A 197 -2.03 -2.84 -9.22
N ASN A 198 -1.04 -2.13 -9.78
CA ASN A 198 0.36 -2.25 -9.35
C ASN A 198 0.55 -1.84 -7.90
N SER A 199 -0.01 -0.68 -7.52
CA SER A 199 0.06 -0.20 -6.14
C SER A 199 -0.61 -1.16 -5.16
N ALA A 200 -1.74 -1.76 -5.55
CA ALA A 200 -2.45 -2.73 -4.72
C ALA A 200 -1.64 -4.02 -4.52
N TYR A 201 -0.93 -4.47 -5.56
CA TYR A 201 -0.03 -5.62 -5.45
C TYR A 201 1.15 -5.36 -4.52
N GLN A 202 1.75 -4.18 -4.59
CA GLN A 202 2.81 -3.80 -3.67
C GLN A 202 2.31 -3.80 -2.22
N GLN A 203 1.13 -3.23 -1.99
CA GLN A 203 0.51 -3.22 -0.65
C GLN A 203 0.20 -4.63 -0.15
N LYS A 204 -0.25 -5.54 -1.03
CA LYS A 204 -0.46 -6.97 -0.69
C LYS A 204 0.85 -7.62 -0.25
N ALA A 205 1.95 -7.37 -0.96
CA ALA A 205 3.27 -7.92 -0.61
C ALA A 205 3.77 -7.42 0.76
N GLU A 206 3.59 -6.12 1.06
CA GLU A 206 3.96 -5.53 2.36
C GLU A 206 3.16 -6.14 3.52
N LEU A 207 1.85 -6.33 3.34
CA LEU A 207 0.99 -6.98 4.34
C LEU A 207 1.40 -8.44 4.60
N LEU A 208 1.70 -9.20 3.53
CA LEU A 208 2.19 -10.57 3.63
C LEU A 208 3.55 -10.65 4.32
N ALA A 209 4.46 -9.73 4.02
CA ALA A 209 5.75 -9.64 4.70
C ALA A 209 5.59 -9.35 6.20
N ALA A 210 4.72 -8.39 6.56
CA ALA A 210 4.44 -8.05 7.97
C ALA A 210 3.80 -9.22 8.75
N MET A 211 2.94 -10.02 8.10
CA MET A 211 2.40 -11.24 8.69
C MET A 211 3.48 -12.31 8.89
N MET A 212 4.39 -12.46 7.92
CA MET A 212 5.46 -13.47 7.97
C MET A 212 6.50 -13.15 9.05
N ASP A 213 6.90 -11.89 9.19
CA ASP A 213 7.83 -11.43 10.23
C ASP A 213 7.29 -11.73 11.64
N ARG A 214 5.99 -11.53 11.85
CA ARG A 214 5.33 -11.87 13.11
C ARG A 214 5.13 -13.37 13.31
N GLY A 215 4.80 -14.12 12.26
CA GLY A 215 4.68 -15.57 12.32
C GLY A 215 6.02 -16.26 12.61
N GLY A 216 7.14 -15.66 12.19
CA GLY A 216 8.50 -16.15 12.46
C GLY A 216 9.03 -15.79 13.85
N SER A 217 8.54 -14.70 14.46
CA SER A 217 9.00 -14.20 15.78
C SER A 217 8.53 -15.03 16.99
N VAL A 218 7.75 -16.11 16.78
CA VAL A 218 7.23 -16.99 17.85
C VAL A 218 8.00 -18.30 18.05
N ASN A 219 9.22 -18.41 17.50
CA ASN A 219 10.15 -19.52 17.80
C ASN A 219 11.32 -19.07 18.67
#